data_AF-A0A0F9RBK5-F1
#
_entry.id   AF-A0A0F9RBK5-F1
#
_cell.length_a   1.000
_cell.length_b   1.000
_cell.length_c   1.000
_cell.angle_alpha   90.00
_cell.angle_beta   90.00
_cell.angle_gamma   90.00
#
_symmetry.space_group_name_H-M   'P 1'
#
loop_
_entity.id
_entity.type
_entity.pdbx_description
1 polymer ?
#
loop_
_entity_poly.entity_id
_entity_poly.type
_entity_poly.pdbx_seq_one_letter_code
_entity_poly.pdbx_strand_id
1 'polypeptide(L)'
;MKDRTKDWFGNFMIKMLDGTTKHPIISIIMLIVFVILLGYGGWHLKRWVNWELAYGDDVKLAVCEMVKPEALKDPSVCENDE
;
A
#
# COMPACT_ATOMS: atom_id res chain seq x y z
N MET A 1 -19.25 5.46 28.04
CA MET A 1 -18.25 6.04 27.10
C MET A 1 -18.54 5.77 25.62
N LYS A 2 -19.64 5.06 25.26
CA LYS A 2 -19.91 4.63 23.87
C LYS A 2 -20.67 5.67 23.02
N ASP A 3 -21.24 6.70 23.65
CA ASP A 3 -22.10 7.70 22.98
C ASP A 3 -21.31 8.92 22.47
N ARG A 4 -20.30 9.36 23.24
CA ARG A 4 -19.51 10.56 22.92
C ARG A 4 -18.73 10.46 21.61
N THR A 5 -18.32 9.25 21.21
CA THR A 5 -17.60 9.01 19.94
C THR A 5 -18.54 9.02 18.74
N LYS A 6 -19.80 8.60 18.89
CA LYS A 6 -20.80 8.63 17.82
C LYS A 6 -21.26 10.05 17.53
N ASP A 7 -21.47 10.86 18.58
CA ASP A 7 -21.84 12.27 18.42
C ASP A 7 -20.69 13.08 17.82
N TRP A 8 -19.45 12.79 18.21
CA TRP A 8 -18.26 13.41 17.63
C TRP A 8 -18.10 13.07 16.14
N PHE A 9 -18.23 11.79 15.78
CA PHE A 9 -18.11 11.36 14.39
C PHE A 9 -19.28 11.86 13.54
N GLY A 10 -20.51 11.82 14.06
CA GLY A 10 -21.69 12.33 13.37
C GLY A 10 -21.60 13.83 13.09
N ASN A 11 -21.19 14.63 14.08
CA ASN A 11 -21.05 16.08 13.91
C ASN A 11 -19.88 16.45 12.98
N PHE A 12 -18.83 15.63 12.95
CA PHE A 12 -17.75 15.75 11.96
C PHE A 12 -18.23 15.45 10.54
N MET A 13 -18.98 14.35 10.35
CA MET A 13 -19.52 13.97 9.05
C MET A 13 -20.51 15.00 8.50
N ILE A 14 -21.35 15.60 9.35
CA ILE A 14 -22.28 16.67 8.96
C ILE A 14 -21.50 17.92 8.50
N LYS A 15 -20.44 18.32 9.22
CA LYS A 15 -19.60 19.46 8.84
C LYS A 15 -18.83 19.23 7.53
N MET A 16 -18.40 17.99 7.28
CA MET A 16 -17.84 17.58 5.99
C MET A 16 -18.87 17.71 4.87
N LEU A 17 -20.12 17.28 5.11
CA LEU A 17 -21.21 17.35 4.14
C LEU A 17 -21.67 18.80 3.82
N ASP A 18 -21.68 19.66 4.83
CA ASP A 18 -21.97 21.09 4.66
C ASP A 18 -20.82 21.83 3.95
N GLY A 19 -19.58 21.41 4.19
CA GLY A 19 -18.40 21.94 3.48
C GLY A 19 -18.41 21.57 2.00
N THR A 20 -18.85 20.36 1.66
CA THR A 20 -18.87 19.88 0.27
C THR A 20 -19.96 20.53 -0.58
N THR A 21 -21.12 20.84 0.00
CA THR A 21 -22.21 21.56 -0.68
C THR A 21 -21.90 23.04 -0.92
N LYS A 22 -21.12 23.68 -0.04
CA LYS A 22 -20.70 25.09 -0.20
C LYS A 22 -19.53 25.26 -1.18
N HIS A 23 -18.70 24.24 -1.35
CA HIS A 23 -17.53 24.27 -2.23
C HIS A 23 -17.45 23.01 -3.11
N PRO A 24 -18.28 22.91 -4.16
CA PRO A 24 -18.34 21.72 -5.00
C PRO A 24 -17.01 21.44 -5.72
N ILE A 25 -16.27 22.48 -6.08
CA ILE A 25 -14.95 22.36 -6.73
C ILE A 25 -13.93 21.68 -5.81
N ILE A 26 -13.85 22.09 -4.54
CA ILE A 26 -12.92 21.51 -3.56
C ILE A 26 -13.26 20.03 -3.34
N SER A 27 -14.54 19.69 -3.26
CA SER A 27 -15.01 18.31 -3.11
C SER A 27 -14.59 17.42 -4.28
N ILE A 28 -14.72 17.93 -5.51
CA ILE A 28 -14.30 17.20 -6.72
C ILE A 28 -12.78 16.99 -6.73
N ILE A 29 -12.00 18.01 -6.37
CA ILE A 29 -10.53 17.89 -6.28
C ILE A 29 -10.13 16.83 -5.25
N MET A 30 -10.74 16.84 -4.06
CA MET A 30 -10.48 15.84 -3.02
C MET A 30 -10.83 14.42 -3.48
N LEU A 31 -11.93 14.26 -4.22
CA LEU A 31 -12.31 12.97 -4.80
C LEU A 31 -11.27 12.48 -5.83
N ILE A 32 -10.80 13.36 -6.71
CA ILE A 32 -9.77 13.03 -7.70
C ILE A 32 -8.46 12.60 -7.02
N VAL A 33 -8.01 13.36 -6.02
CA VAL A 33 -6.81 13.03 -5.24
C VAL A 33 -6.96 11.67 -4.56
N PHE A 34 -8.14 11.40 -3.97
CA PHE A 34 -8.42 10.13 -3.32
C PHE A 34 -8.35 8.95 -4.31
N VAL A 35 -8.93 9.09 -5.50
CA VAL A 35 -8.87 8.06 -6.56
C VAL A 35 -7.43 7.81 -7.01
N ILE A 36 -6.62 8.86 -7.18
CA ILE A 36 -5.20 8.74 -7.55
C ILE A 36 -4.43 7.98 -6.47
N LEU A 37 -4.62 8.34 -5.19
CA LEU A 37 -3.96 7.68 -4.07
C LEU A 37 -4.32 6.20 -3.96
N LEU A 38 -5.60 5.85 -4.16
CA LEU A 38 -6.03 4.45 -4.18
C LEU A 38 -5.46 3.68 -5.37
N GLY A 39 -5.45 4.28 -6.56
CA GLY A 39 -4.88 3.64 -7.75
C GLY A 39 -3.37 3.40 -7.61
N TYR A 40 -2.63 4.42 -7.20
CA TYR A 40 -1.18 4.34 -7.01
C TYR A 40 -0.80 3.42 -5.83
N GLY A 41 -1.45 3.61 -4.68
CA GLY A 41 -1.22 2.79 -3.49
C GLY A 41 -1.60 1.33 -3.72
N GLY A 42 -2.74 1.07 -4.38
CA GLY A 42 -3.18 -0.28 -4.74
C GLY A 42 -2.24 -0.98 -5.71
N TRP A 43 -1.66 -0.25 -6.68
CA TRP A 43 -0.65 -0.80 -7.59
C TRP A 43 0.63 -1.21 -6.85
N HIS A 44 1.14 -0.36 -5.95
CA HIS A 44 2.31 -0.68 -5.13
C HIS A 44 2.06 -1.85 -4.19
N LEU A 45 0.89 -1.88 -3.54
CA LEU A 45 0.53 -2.99 -2.66
C LEU A 45 0.44 -4.30 -3.44
N LYS A 46 -0.19 -4.30 -4.61
CA LYS A 46 -0.24 -5.47 -5.50
C LYS A 46 1.16 -5.93 -5.90
N ARG A 47 2.04 -5.01 -6.28
CA ARG A 47 3.42 -5.33 -6.66
C ARG A 47 4.21 -5.92 -5.48
N TRP A 48 4.07 -5.34 -4.30
CA TRP A 48 4.74 -5.82 -3.09
C TRP A 48 4.25 -7.21 -2.68
N VAL A 49 2.93 -7.41 -2.63
CA VAL A 49 2.34 -8.73 -2.32
C VAL A 49 2.72 -9.78 -3.36
N ASN A 50 2.74 -9.43 -4.65
CA ASN A 50 3.13 -10.36 -5.71
C ASN A 50 4.63 -10.69 -5.68
N TRP A 51 5.48 -9.74 -5.28
CA TRP A 51 6.88 -10.00 -5.04
C TRP A 51 7.05 -10.98 -3.88
N GLU A 52 6.42 -10.70 -2.75
CA GLU A 52 6.58 -11.49 -1.52
C GLU A 52 6.01 -12.91 -1.65
N LEU A 53 4.87 -13.09 -2.32
CA LEU A 53 4.18 -14.38 -2.36
C LEU A 53 4.57 -15.28 -3.55
N ALA A 54 5.09 -14.72 -4.64
CA ALA A 54 5.22 -15.48 -5.89
C ALA A 54 6.57 -15.33 -6.61
N TYR A 55 7.33 -14.27 -6.36
CA TYR A 55 8.56 -14.00 -7.11
C TYR A 55 9.82 -14.01 -6.24
N GLY A 56 9.70 -13.70 -4.95
CA GLY A 56 10.84 -13.53 -4.06
C GLY A 56 11.69 -14.79 -3.92
N ASP A 57 11.05 -15.94 -3.70
CA ASP A 57 11.75 -17.19 -3.44
C ASP A 57 12.22 -17.87 -4.74
N ASP A 58 11.39 -17.88 -5.79
CA ASP A 58 11.77 -18.41 -7.11
C ASP A 58 12.95 -17.64 -7.72
N VAL A 59 12.97 -16.31 -7.58
CA VAL A 59 14.09 -15.50 -8.09
C VAL A 59 15.34 -15.68 -7.25
N LYS A 60 15.23 -15.81 -5.92
CA LYS A 60 16.39 -16.11 -5.08
C LYS A 60 17.01 -17.45 -5.48
N LEU A 61 16.19 -18.49 -5.60
CA LEU A 61 16.66 -19.83 -5.95
C LEU A 61 17.31 -19.84 -7.35
N ALA A 62 16.67 -19.23 -8.34
CA ALA A 62 17.23 -19.10 -9.69
C ALA A 62 18.53 -18.27 -9.72
N VAL A 63 18.64 -17.21 -8.92
CA VAL A 63 19.87 -16.40 -8.82
C VAL A 63 20.99 -17.20 -8.12
N CYS A 64 20.67 -17.96 -7.07
CA CYS A 64 21.62 -18.82 -6.38
C CYS A 64 22.11 -19.98 -7.27
N GLU A 65 21.28 -20.46 -8.21
CA GLU A 65 21.68 -21.46 -9.22
C GLU A 65 22.55 -20.86 -10.34
N MET A 66 22.27 -19.63 -10.78
CA MET A 66 22.94 -19.01 -11.94
C MET A 66 24.21 -18.22 -11.59
N VAL A 67 24.29 -17.66 -10.39
CA VAL A 67 25.39 -16.79 -9.96
C VAL A 67 26.11 -17.45 -8.80
N LYS A 68 27.43 -17.58 -8.90
CA LYS A 68 28.23 -18.07 -7.76
C LYS A 68 27.98 -17.17 -6.55
N PRO A 69 27.71 -17.72 -5.36
CA PRO A 69 27.34 -16.93 -4.18
C PRO A 69 28.38 -15.87 -3.82
N GLU A 70 29.66 -16.11 -4.11
CA GLU A 70 30.78 -15.17 -3.95
C GLU A 70 30.62 -13.84 -4.71
N ALA A 71 29.84 -13.82 -5.80
CA ALA A 71 29.57 -12.63 -6.59
C ALA A 71 28.32 -11.86 -6.12
N LEU A 72 27.57 -12.42 -5.17
CA LEU A 72 26.41 -11.77 -4.58
C LEU A 72 26.83 -10.79 -3.49
N LYS A 73 26.06 -9.72 -3.37
CA LYS A 73 26.28 -8.70 -2.33
C LYS A 73 26.06 -9.25 -0.92
N ASP A 74 25.23 -10.30 -0.81
CA ASP A 74 25.00 -11.05 0.42
C ASP A 74 24.92 -12.56 0.07
N PRO A 75 26.02 -13.31 0.22
CA PRO A 75 26.08 -14.74 -0.10
C PRO A 75 25.22 -15.61 0.83
N SER A 76 24.93 -15.13 2.05
CA SER A 76 24.19 -15.91 3.06
C SER A 76 22.73 -16.16 2.68
N VAL A 77 22.22 -15.40 1.70
CA VAL A 77 20.89 -15.58 1.11
C VAL A 77 20.76 -16.93 0.40
N CYS A 78 21.86 -17.53 -0.05
CA CYS A 78 21.89 -18.82 -0.74
C CYS A 78 22.37 -19.99 0.15
N GLU A 79 22.74 -19.73 1.41
CA GLU A 79 23.32 -20.74 2.32
C GLU A 79 22.27 -21.48 3.16
N ASN A 80 21.02 -21.01 3.19
CA ASN A 80 19.95 -21.54 4.05
C ASN A 80 18.93 -22.44 3.32
N ASP A 81 19.22 -22.83 2.07
CA ASP A 81 18.36 -23.70 1.24
C ASP A 81 18.82 -25.18 1.25
N GLU A 82 19.52 -25.63 2.31
CA GLU A 82 19.82 -27.05 2.59
C GLU A 82 18.90 -27.64 3.67
#